data_AF-A0AAJ8BEP1-F1
#
_entry.id   AF-A0AAJ8BEP1-F1
#
_cell.length_a   1.000
_cell.length_b   1.000
_cell.length_c   1.000
_cell.angle_alpha   90.00
_cell.angle_beta   90.00
_cell.angle_gamma   90.00
#
_symmetry.space_group_name_H-M   'P 1'
#
loop_
_entity.id
_entity.type
_entity.pdbx_description
1 polymer ?
#
loop_
_entity_poly.entity_id
_entity_poly.type
_entity_poly.pdbx_seq_one_letter_code
_entity_poly.pdbx_strand_id
1 'polypeptide(L)'
;MIAVILYCRQLQTQLSLLREKPGETRCGQTVKVMKRERKRGESKGMTCSKGPAGSGVGGSPAQATRAYMMQVLLLCYFLFLLGADTAPTADEVTYLPGLQKQPSFRHYSGYLSVADGKHLHYWFVESQNVPASDPVVLWLNGGPGCSSLDGLLTEHGPFLIQDDGVTLQYNPYSWNKIANMLYLESPAGVGFSYSDDRNYVTNDTEVSMNNYLALKEFFRLFPEFSKNELFLTGESYGGIYIPTLAERVMEDASLNLQGVAVGNGMSSYEMNDNSLVYFAYYHGLLGSRLWTRLQTFCCRNGTCNFYNNQDQNCSDSVSEVQVIVYSSGLNMYNLYASCPGGLGQRVSVDRGELVIRDLGNSFIHHPWTQLWNQKLRGLASLHLSVRLDPPCTNSTPSSLYLNNPYVRAALHISPKALEWVICSSEVNLNYGRLYMDVRKQYLKLLCCFGQ
;
A
#
# COMPACT_ATOMS: atom_id res chain seq x y z
N MET A 1 13.68 13.20 0.58
CA MET A 1 12.48 12.56 1.13
C MET A 1 12.58 12.57 2.65
N ILE A 2 11.66 13.23 3.34
CA ILE A 2 11.52 13.06 4.80
C ILE A 2 10.56 11.90 4.97
N ALA A 3 11.04 10.78 5.50
CA ALA A 3 10.23 9.58 5.73
C ALA A 3 9.91 9.42 7.22
N VAL A 4 8.64 9.19 7.55
CA VAL A 4 8.26 8.66 8.86
C VAL A 4 8.49 7.16 8.81
N ILE A 5 9.48 6.65 9.55
CA ILE A 5 9.80 5.21 9.62
C ILE A 5 9.42 4.71 11.01
N LEU A 6 8.57 3.68 11.06
CA LEU A 6 8.25 2.93 12.27
C LEU A 6 8.74 1.49 12.11
N TYR A 7 9.56 1.03 13.06
CA TYR A 7 10.12 -0.31 13.08
C TYR A 7 9.46 -1.14 14.19
N CYS A 8 9.02 -2.35 13.85
CA CYS A 8 8.51 -3.35 14.77
C CYS A 8 9.71 -4.10 15.34
N ARG A 9 9.99 -3.98 16.64
CA ARG A 9 11.05 -4.80 17.26
C ARG A 9 10.39 -5.92 18.04
N GLN A 10 10.13 -7.06 17.39
CA GLN A 10 9.67 -8.25 18.09
C GLN A 10 10.81 -8.77 18.97
N LEU A 11 10.76 -8.49 20.26
CA LEU A 11 11.72 -8.99 21.25
C LEU A 11 11.45 -10.48 21.50
N GLN A 12 11.94 -11.36 20.62
CA GLN A 12 12.12 -12.77 20.95
C GLN A 12 13.27 -12.90 21.98
N THR A 13 12.95 -12.70 23.25
CA THR A 13 13.89 -12.95 24.34
C THR A 13 13.65 -14.35 24.90
N GLN A 14 14.64 -15.22 24.69
CA GLN A 14 14.79 -16.52 25.35
C GLN A 14 14.61 -16.38 26.87
N LEU A 15 13.52 -16.91 27.40
CA LEU A 15 13.29 -17.04 28.85
C LEU A 15 13.88 -18.36 29.34
N SER A 16 15.15 -18.33 29.72
CA SER A 16 15.65 -19.25 30.75
C SER A 16 16.60 -18.51 31.69
N LEU A 17 16.31 -18.65 32.99
CA LEU A 17 17.19 -18.35 34.12
C LEU A 17 17.40 -16.86 34.43
N LEU A 18 16.56 -16.31 35.33
CA LEU A 18 16.93 -16.10 36.74
C LEU A 18 15.95 -15.16 37.46
N ARG A 19 15.45 -15.66 38.60
CA ARG A 19 15.03 -14.95 39.81
C ARG A 19 13.84 -13.99 39.69
N GLU A 20 12.74 -14.40 40.33
CA GLU A 20 12.05 -13.52 41.28
C GLU A 20 11.32 -14.33 42.37
N LYS A 21 11.40 -13.82 43.60
CA LYS A 21 10.62 -14.17 44.79
C LYS A 21 10.46 -12.87 45.62
N PRO A 22 9.42 -12.72 46.44
CA PRO A 22 8.18 -12.05 46.04
C PRO A 22 7.79 -10.90 46.99
N GLY A 23 6.86 -10.04 46.55
CA GLY A 23 6.22 -9.00 47.37
C GLY A 23 4.73 -8.88 47.07
N GLU A 24 3.90 -9.13 48.09
CA GLU A 24 2.44 -9.21 48.11
C GLU A 24 1.70 -7.93 47.70
N THR A 25 0.52 -8.08 47.06
CA THR A 25 -0.76 -7.65 47.66
C THR A 25 -1.98 -8.37 47.04
N ARG A 26 -2.94 -8.73 47.90
CA ARG A 26 -4.15 -9.56 47.67
C ARG A 26 -5.35 -8.81 47.07
N CYS A 27 -6.19 -9.55 46.34
CA CYS A 27 -7.66 -9.58 46.41
C CYS A 27 -8.10 -10.87 45.68
N GLY A 28 -8.59 -11.95 46.31
CA GLY A 28 -9.91 -12.12 46.91
C GLY A 28 -10.52 -13.42 46.33
N GLN A 29 -10.65 -14.47 47.14
CA GLN A 29 -11.09 -15.82 46.76
C GLN A 29 -12.62 -15.98 46.77
N THR A 30 -13.13 -16.88 45.92
CA THR A 30 -14.18 -17.83 46.33
C THR A 30 -13.92 -19.21 45.74
N VAL A 31 -13.77 -20.23 46.59
CA VAL A 31 -13.61 -21.65 46.27
C VAL A 31 -14.88 -22.39 46.67
N LYS A 32 -15.33 -23.35 45.84
CA LYS A 32 -16.19 -24.47 46.28
C LYS A 32 -15.56 -25.79 45.81
N VAL A 33 -15.23 -26.65 46.78
CA VAL A 33 -14.81 -28.04 46.60
C VAL A 33 -15.94 -28.94 47.11
N MET A 34 -16.24 -30.04 46.43
CA MET A 34 -16.73 -31.26 47.08
C MET A 34 -16.22 -32.55 46.39
N LYS A 35 -15.59 -33.38 47.23
CA LYS A 35 -15.18 -34.80 47.16
C LYS A 35 -16.45 -35.69 47.11
N ARG A 36 -16.52 -37.01 46.87
CA ARG A 36 -15.65 -38.20 46.61
C ARG A 36 -16.66 -39.37 46.39
N GLU A 37 -16.31 -40.49 45.75
CA GLU A 37 -16.39 -41.85 46.33
C GLU A 37 -16.02 -43.00 45.36
N ARG A 38 -15.57 -44.09 45.97
CA ARG A 38 -14.98 -45.34 45.45
C ARG A 38 -16.04 -46.47 45.38
N LYS A 39 -15.77 -47.53 44.59
CA LYS A 39 -15.96 -48.94 45.02
C LYS A 39 -15.04 -49.92 44.25
N ARG A 40 -14.86 -51.11 44.82
CA ARG A 40 -13.75 -52.08 44.71
C ARG A 40 -14.30 -53.51 44.45
N GLY A 41 -13.47 -54.44 43.94
CA GLY A 41 -13.62 -55.92 44.00
C GLY A 41 -12.94 -56.61 42.79
N GLU A 42 -11.76 -57.26 42.89
CA GLU A 42 -11.44 -58.68 43.27
C GLU A 42 -12.04 -59.76 42.32
N SER A 43 -11.46 -60.92 41.95
CA SER A 43 -10.11 -61.54 41.89
C SER A 43 -10.23 -62.95 41.21
N LYS A 44 -9.08 -63.63 40.90
CA LYS A 44 -8.86 -65.07 40.51
C LYS A 44 -9.04 -65.43 39.02
N GLY A 45 -8.27 -66.33 38.37
CA GLY A 45 -7.11 -67.17 38.69
C GLY A 45 -6.75 -68.13 37.52
N MET A 46 -5.45 -68.30 37.25
CA MET A 46 -4.64 -69.49 36.84
C MET A 46 -5.19 -70.61 35.88
N THR A 47 -4.46 -70.91 34.77
CA THR A 47 -3.74 -72.19 34.43
C THR A 47 -3.58 -72.47 32.91
N CYS A 48 -2.49 -73.19 32.55
CA CYS A 48 -2.01 -73.54 31.20
C CYS A 48 -2.51 -74.90 30.66
N SER A 49 -2.41 -75.15 29.34
CA SER A 49 -2.21 -76.50 28.71
C SER A 49 -1.79 -76.42 27.21
N LYS A 50 -1.12 -77.48 26.71
CA LYS A 50 -0.29 -77.61 25.47
C LYS A 50 -0.99 -78.23 24.22
N GLY A 51 -0.60 -77.77 23.01
CA GLY A 51 -0.38 -78.43 21.67
C GLY A 51 -1.47 -79.33 21.00
N PRO A 52 -1.34 -79.82 19.73
CA PRO A 52 -0.32 -79.59 18.67
C PRO A 52 -0.84 -79.38 17.19
N ALA A 53 0.10 -79.05 16.29
CA ALA A 53 0.27 -79.24 14.82
C ALA A 53 -0.90 -79.47 13.82
N GLY A 54 -0.82 -78.77 12.66
CA GLY A 54 -1.53 -79.14 11.41
C GLY A 54 -1.38 -78.12 10.27
N SER A 55 -0.82 -78.56 9.14
CA SER A 55 -0.46 -77.84 7.90
C SER A 55 -1.63 -77.44 6.99
N GLY A 56 -1.48 -76.38 6.19
CA GLY A 56 -2.33 -76.15 5.00
C GLY A 56 -2.24 -74.75 4.39
N VAL A 57 -1.72 -74.68 3.17
CA VAL A 57 -1.53 -73.46 2.35
C VAL A 57 -2.86 -72.94 1.83
N GLY A 58 -3.11 -71.64 1.98
CA GLY A 58 -4.20 -70.90 1.34
C GLY A 58 -3.92 -69.40 1.36
N GLY A 59 -3.73 -68.79 0.19
CA GLY A 59 -3.39 -67.38 0.03
C GLY A 59 -4.35 -66.46 0.78
N SER A 60 -3.83 -65.81 1.82
CA SER A 60 -4.58 -64.91 2.69
C SER A 60 -4.84 -63.55 1.99
N PRO A 61 -5.94 -62.83 2.28
CA PRO A 61 -6.29 -61.52 1.71
C PRO A 61 -5.18 -60.44 1.85
N ALA A 62 -4.17 -60.73 2.67
CA ALA A 62 -2.99 -59.92 2.95
C ALA A 62 -2.20 -59.48 1.70
N GLN A 63 -2.14 -60.29 0.63
CA GLN A 63 -1.39 -59.93 -0.58
C GLN A 63 -2.12 -58.89 -1.44
N ALA A 64 -3.45 -58.96 -1.54
CA ALA A 64 -4.25 -57.94 -2.21
C ALA A 64 -4.23 -56.61 -1.45
N THR A 65 -4.27 -56.63 -0.11
CA THR A 65 -4.17 -55.43 0.72
C THR A 65 -2.79 -54.77 0.70
N ARG A 66 -1.69 -55.53 0.48
CA ARG A 66 -0.33 -54.96 0.39
C ARG A 66 -0.08 -54.24 -0.92
N ALA A 67 -0.59 -54.75 -2.04
CA ALA A 67 -0.51 -54.08 -3.33
C ALA A 67 -1.35 -52.79 -3.36
N TYR A 68 -2.54 -52.81 -2.75
CA TYR A 68 -3.40 -51.64 -2.62
C TYR A 68 -2.80 -50.56 -1.69
N MET A 69 -2.19 -50.97 -0.56
CA MET A 69 -1.47 -50.06 0.32
C MET A 69 -0.26 -49.40 -0.35
N MET A 70 0.52 -50.14 -1.16
CA MET A 70 1.66 -49.55 -1.90
C MET A 70 1.21 -48.58 -2.99
N GLN A 71 0.11 -48.87 -3.68
CA GLN A 71 -0.47 -47.96 -4.68
C GLN A 71 -1.04 -46.69 -4.04
N VAL A 72 -1.73 -46.78 -2.89
CA VAL A 72 -2.20 -45.60 -2.14
C VAL A 72 -1.04 -44.78 -1.58
N LEU A 73 0.02 -45.43 -1.08
CA LEU A 73 1.21 -44.73 -0.58
C LEU A 73 2.00 -44.03 -1.69
N LEU A 74 2.08 -44.62 -2.89
CA LEU A 74 2.67 -43.97 -4.08
C LEU A 74 1.80 -42.84 -4.62
N LEU A 75 0.47 -42.98 -4.61
CA LEU A 75 -0.45 -41.91 -5.01
C LEU A 75 -0.42 -40.73 -4.02
N CYS A 76 -0.38 -41.01 -2.71
CA CYS A 76 -0.22 -40.01 -1.67
C CYS A 76 1.15 -39.33 -1.76
N TYR A 77 2.22 -40.05 -2.08
CA TYR A 77 3.56 -39.47 -2.28
C TYR A 77 3.66 -38.61 -3.55
N PHE A 78 2.94 -38.96 -4.64
CA PHE A 78 2.83 -38.14 -5.86
C PHE A 78 1.93 -36.91 -5.68
N LEU A 79 0.87 -37.01 -4.86
CA LEU A 79 -0.02 -35.90 -4.51
C LEU A 79 0.60 -34.94 -3.47
N PHE A 80 1.53 -35.41 -2.65
CA PHE A 80 2.26 -34.58 -1.66
C PHE A 80 3.50 -33.85 -2.22
N LEU A 81 3.94 -34.15 -3.46
CA LEU A 81 5.22 -33.65 -3.98
C LEU A 81 5.18 -32.48 -4.98
N LEU A 82 4.05 -32.07 -5.57
CA LEU A 82 4.10 -31.04 -6.64
C LEU A 82 3.03 -29.94 -6.62
N GLY A 83 2.13 -29.92 -5.62
CA GLY A 83 1.31 -28.74 -5.35
C GLY A 83 2.05 -27.71 -4.50
N ALA A 84 3.27 -27.34 -4.89
CA ALA A 84 3.79 -26.05 -4.49
C ALA A 84 3.04 -25.06 -5.38
N ASP A 85 2.07 -24.32 -4.83
CA ASP A 85 1.57 -23.11 -5.48
C ASP A 85 2.77 -22.17 -5.60
N THR A 86 3.53 -22.31 -6.68
CA THR A 86 4.62 -21.41 -7.04
C THR A 86 4.01 -20.13 -7.59
N ALA A 87 4.74 -19.02 -7.51
CA ALA A 87 4.39 -17.75 -8.17
C ALA A 87 3.62 -17.94 -9.50
N PRO A 88 2.56 -17.13 -9.75
CA PRO A 88 1.73 -17.26 -10.94
C PRO A 88 2.56 -17.08 -12.21
N THR A 89 2.89 -18.18 -12.88
CA THR A 89 3.67 -18.17 -14.12
C THR A 89 2.99 -17.38 -15.23
N ALA A 90 1.66 -17.24 -15.17
CA ALA A 90 0.88 -16.44 -16.11
C ALA A 90 1.15 -14.94 -15.98
N ASP A 91 1.58 -14.47 -14.81
CA ASP A 91 1.86 -13.06 -14.56
C ASP A 91 3.35 -12.72 -14.76
N GLU A 92 4.22 -13.71 -14.99
CA GLU A 92 5.66 -13.49 -15.13
C GLU A 92 5.98 -12.69 -16.40
N VAL A 93 6.77 -11.62 -16.25
CA VAL A 93 7.22 -10.78 -17.36
C VAL A 93 8.55 -11.33 -17.86
N THR A 94 8.54 -12.06 -18.97
CA THR A 94 9.75 -12.70 -19.53
C THR A 94 10.56 -11.78 -20.45
N TYR A 95 9.90 -10.79 -21.05
CA TYR A 95 10.53 -9.81 -21.92
C TYR A 95 9.87 -8.46 -21.73
N LEU A 96 10.62 -7.47 -21.25
CA LEU A 96 10.14 -6.10 -21.12
C LEU A 96 10.76 -5.21 -22.23
N PRO A 97 9.94 -4.58 -23.09
CA PRO A 97 10.41 -3.64 -24.09
C PRO A 97 11.16 -2.44 -23.46
N GLY A 98 12.14 -1.89 -24.18
CA GLY A 98 12.90 -0.72 -23.72
C GLY A 98 14.17 -1.05 -22.92
N LEU A 99 14.30 -2.27 -22.39
CA LEU A 99 15.54 -2.73 -21.76
C LEU A 99 16.55 -3.28 -22.78
N GLN A 100 17.79 -2.80 -22.72
CA GLN A 100 18.89 -3.36 -23.52
C GLN A 100 19.29 -4.78 -23.07
N LYS A 101 19.09 -5.10 -21.79
CA LYS A 101 19.36 -6.40 -21.18
C LYS A 101 18.21 -6.77 -20.25
N GLN A 102 17.64 -7.95 -20.43
CA GLN A 102 16.55 -8.43 -19.58
C GLN A 102 17.03 -8.66 -18.13
N PRO A 103 16.14 -8.49 -17.13
CA PRO A 103 16.50 -8.60 -15.72
C PRO A 103 17.07 -9.96 -15.34
N SER A 104 17.93 -9.96 -14.31
CA SER A 104 18.44 -11.20 -13.69
C SER A 104 17.60 -11.67 -12.50
N PHE A 105 16.65 -10.86 -12.07
CA PHE A 105 15.64 -11.17 -11.05
C PHE A 105 14.29 -11.36 -11.77
N ARG A 106 13.40 -12.17 -11.18
CA ARG A 106 12.05 -12.35 -11.72
C ARG A 106 11.18 -11.15 -11.36
N HIS A 107 10.19 -10.90 -12.21
CA HIS A 107 9.19 -9.88 -11.97
C HIS A 107 7.88 -10.27 -12.63
N TYR A 108 6.78 -9.81 -12.04
CA TYR A 108 5.44 -10.24 -12.34
C TYR A 108 4.54 -9.02 -12.47
N SER A 109 3.62 -9.07 -13.41
CA SER A 109 2.63 -8.02 -13.64
C SER A 109 1.27 -8.69 -13.85
N GLY A 110 0.28 -8.29 -13.08
CA GLY A 110 -1.02 -8.95 -13.11
C GLY A 110 -2.06 -8.19 -12.31
N TYR A 111 -3.10 -8.88 -11.85
CA TYR A 111 -4.21 -8.27 -11.13
C TYR A 111 -4.52 -8.99 -9.81
N LEU A 112 -4.60 -8.22 -8.73
CA LEU A 112 -5.12 -8.66 -7.45
C LEU A 112 -6.62 -8.33 -7.42
N SER A 113 -7.45 -9.36 -7.50
CA SER A 113 -8.91 -9.20 -7.52
C SER A 113 -9.45 -9.07 -6.10
N VAL A 114 -10.23 -8.03 -5.85
CA VAL A 114 -10.78 -7.71 -4.53
C VAL A 114 -12.32 -7.59 -4.59
N ALA A 115 -12.95 -7.09 -3.54
CA ALA A 115 -14.40 -6.99 -3.45
C ALA A 115 -15.02 -6.16 -4.61
N ASP A 116 -16.29 -6.45 -4.91
CA ASP A 116 -17.12 -5.71 -5.87
C ASP A 116 -16.58 -5.65 -7.31
N GLY A 117 -15.92 -6.72 -7.77
CA GLY A 117 -15.41 -6.80 -9.15
C GLY A 117 -14.28 -5.80 -9.44
N LYS A 118 -13.56 -5.37 -8.40
CA LYS A 118 -12.40 -4.49 -8.52
C LYS A 118 -11.14 -5.33 -8.73
N HIS A 119 -10.31 -4.93 -9.67
CA HIS A 119 -9.06 -5.59 -10.04
C HIS A 119 -7.92 -4.57 -9.98
N LEU A 120 -7.02 -4.74 -9.01
CA LEU A 120 -5.89 -3.85 -8.81
C LEU A 120 -4.67 -4.38 -9.54
N HIS A 121 -4.17 -3.63 -10.51
CA HIS A 121 -2.92 -3.93 -11.21
C HIS A 121 -1.75 -3.86 -10.22
N TYR A 122 -0.90 -4.88 -10.26
CA TYR A 122 0.33 -4.91 -9.50
C TYR A 122 1.51 -5.16 -10.44
N TRP A 123 2.66 -4.58 -10.09
CA TRP A 123 3.95 -4.95 -10.64
C TRP A 123 4.89 -5.33 -9.48
N PHE A 124 5.15 -6.62 -9.35
CA PHE A 124 6.02 -7.18 -8.32
C PHE A 124 7.41 -7.45 -8.91
N VAL A 125 8.45 -6.92 -8.29
CA VAL A 125 9.85 -7.15 -8.69
C VAL A 125 10.59 -7.82 -7.54
N GLU A 126 11.09 -9.03 -7.77
CA GLU A 126 11.84 -9.75 -6.74
C GLU A 126 13.15 -9.03 -6.38
N SER A 127 13.69 -9.35 -5.21
CA SER A 127 14.98 -8.84 -4.75
C SER A 127 16.12 -9.23 -5.71
N GLN A 128 17.11 -8.36 -5.88
CA GLN A 128 18.34 -8.69 -6.61
C GLN A 128 19.34 -9.48 -5.75
N ASN A 129 19.09 -9.61 -4.44
CA ASN A 129 19.96 -10.29 -3.49
C ASN A 129 19.48 -11.72 -3.20
N VAL A 130 18.60 -11.92 -2.22
CA VAL A 130 18.07 -13.25 -1.86
C VAL A 130 16.54 -13.17 -1.73
N PRO A 131 15.79 -13.20 -2.86
CA PRO A 131 14.33 -13.07 -2.87
C PRO A 131 13.61 -13.87 -1.80
N ALA A 132 13.98 -15.15 -1.64
CA ALA A 132 13.33 -16.07 -0.72
C ALA A 132 13.38 -15.64 0.76
N SER A 133 14.37 -14.84 1.18
CA SER A 133 14.51 -14.37 2.56
C SER A 133 14.38 -12.86 2.74
N ASP A 134 14.57 -12.09 1.66
CA ASP A 134 14.50 -10.64 1.71
C ASP A 134 13.05 -10.16 1.95
N PRO A 135 12.84 -8.99 2.58
CA PRO A 135 11.50 -8.51 2.92
C PRO A 135 10.60 -8.32 1.69
N VAL A 136 9.29 -8.44 1.87
CA VAL A 136 8.29 -7.93 0.93
C VAL A 136 7.95 -6.50 1.33
N VAL A 137 8.04 -5.58 0.37
CA VAL A 137 7.78 -4.16 0.60
C VAL A 137 6.68 -3.70 -0.36
N LEU A 138 5.52 -3.37 0.19
CA LEU A 138 4.46 -2.72 -0.58
C LEU A 138 4.83 -1.24 -0.79
N TRP A 139 4.66 -0.75 -2.01
CA TRP A 139 4.76 0.67 -2.36
C TRP A 139 3.44 1.21 -2.91
N LEU A 140 2.97 2.32 -2.32
CA LEU A 140 1.80 3.08 -2.78
C LEU A 140 2.15 4.55 -3.01
N ASN A 141 2.05 5.03 -4.27
CA ASN A 141 1.99 6.46 -4.54
C ASN A 141 0.65 7.06 -4.04
N GLY A 142 0.58 8.39 -4.02
CA GLY A 142 -0.52 9.16 -3.44
C GLY A 142 -1.62 9.57 -4.43
N GLY A 143 -1.76 10.88 -4.60
CA GLY A 143 -2.87 11.49 -5.34
C GLY A 143 -3.84 12.21 -4.41
N PRO A 144 -5.02 11.67 -4.05
CA PRO A 144 -5.55 10.35 -4.39
C PRO A 144 -5.75 10.13 -5.89
N GLY A 145 -5.60 8.88 -6.33
CA GLY A 145 -5.83 8.50 -7.71
C GLY A 145 -4.57 8.46 -8.59
N CYS A 146 -3.36 8.57 -8.04
CA CYS A 146 -2.12 8.50 -8.81
C CYS A 146 -1.47 7.11 -8.76
N SER A 147 -0.86 6.72 -9.87
CA SER A 147 -0.29 5.39 -10.09
C SER A 147 0.98 5.14 -9.28
N SER A 148 1.10 3.93 -8.74
CA SER A 148 2.34 3.45 -8.10
C SER A 148 3.44 3.05 -9.08
N LEU A 149 3.13 2.98 -10.39
CA LEU A 149 4.15 2.77 -11.42
C LEU A 149 4.98 4.02 -11.68
N ASP A 150 4.53 5.20 -11.21
CA ASP A 150 5.40 6.37 -11.10
C ASP A 150 6.59 6.06 -10.19
N GLY A 151 6.34 5.57 -8.96
CA GLY A 151 7.41 5.14 -8.06
C GLY A 151 8.34 4.06 -8.62
N LEU A 152 7.83 3.19 -9.49
CA LEU A 152 8.66 2.22 -10.21
C LEU A 152 9.54 2.91 -11.26
N LEU A 153 8.95 3.66 -12.19
CA LEU A 153 9.62 4.14 -13.38
C LEU A 153 10.37 5.46 -13.21
N THR A 154 10.09 6.23 -12.15
CA THR A 154 10.66 7.58 -11.98
C THR A 154 11.35 7.79 -10.63
N GLU A 155 11.07 6.95 -9.63
CA GLU A 155 11.65 7.09 -8.28
C GLU A 155 12.69 6.03 -7.95
N HIS A 156 12.28 4.80 -7.60
CA HIS A 156 13.15 3.82 -6.97
C HIS A 156 12.97 2.37 -7.48
N GLY A 157 12.26 2.18 -8.59
CA GLY A 157 12.21 0.88 -9.26
C GLY A 157 13.53 0.47 -9.90
N PRO A 158 13.64 -0.80 -10.34
CA PRO A 158 14.88 -1.38 -10.88
C PRO A 158 15.34 -0.73 -12.18
N PHE A 159 14.43 -0.10 -12.90
CA PHE A 159 14.69 0.59 -14.15
C PHE A 159 13.83 1.85 -14.24
N LEU A 160 14.42 2.92 -14.78
CA LEU A 160 13.80 4.23 -14.89
C LEU A 160 13.55 4.58 -16.36
N ILE A 161 12.38 5.13 -16.64
CA ILE A 161 11.99 5.61 -17.97
C ILE A 161 12.81 6.84 -18.36
N GLN A 162 13.29 6.87 -19.60
CA GLN A 162 14.03 8.00 -20.16
C GLN A 162 13.09 8.94 -20.91
N ASP A 163 13.56 10.17 -21.19
CA ASP A 163 12.78 11.24 -21.81
C ASP A 163 12.16 10.88 -23.18
N ASP A 164 12.72 9.88 -23.88
CA ASP A 164 12.17 9.39 -25.15
C ASP A 164 10.86 8.61 -25.00
N GLY A 165 10.47 8.23 -23.77
CA GLY A 165 9.27 7.44 -23.50
C GLY A 165 9.35 6.00 -24.03
N VAL A 166 10.55 5.49 -24.30
CA VAL A 166 10.78 4.16 -24.88
C VAL A 166 11.87 3.41 -24.13
N THR A 167 12.98 4.07 -23.82
CA THR A 167 14.17 3.43 -23.24
C THR A 167 14.04 3.31 -21.73
N LEU A 168 14.37 2.13 -21.18
CA LEU A 168 14.50 1.90 -19.75
C LEU A 168 15.99 1.75 -19.38
N GLN A 169 16.44 2.51 -18.38
CA GLN A 169 17.79 2.39 -17.83
C GLN A 169 17.78 1.80 -16.43
N TYR A 170 18.69 0.86 -16.15
CA TYR A 170 18.81 0.28 -14.80
C TYR A 170 19.14 1.34 -13.75
N ASN A 171 18.43 1.26 -12.62
CA ASN A 171 18.63 2.12 -11.48
C ASN A 171 19.65 1.52 -10.50
N PRO A 172 20.84 2.13 -10.31
CA PRO A 172 21.81 1.64 -9.34
C PRO A 172 21.36 1.81 -7.88
N TYR A 173 20.30 2.58 -7.62
CA TYR A 173 19.76 2.85 -6.29
C TYR A 173 18.38 2.21 -6.05
N SER A 174 17.99 1.24 -6.88
CA SER A 174 16.69 0.61 -6.73
C SER A 174 16.51 -0.04 -5.37
N TRP A 175 15.33 0.14 -4.78
CA TRP A 175 14.97 -0.51 -3.53
C TRP A 175 14.89 -2.03 -3.66
N ASN A 176 14.63 -2.57 -4.86
CA ASN A 176 14.61 -4.02 -5.06
C ASN A 176 16.00 -4.65 -4.98
N LYS A 177 17.08 -3.89 -4.74
CA LYS A 177 18.39 -4.47 -4.45
C LYS A 177 18.44 -5.31 -3.17
N ILE A 178 17.54 -5.02 -2.23
CA ILE A 178 17.50 -5.66 -0.90
C ILE A 178 16.09 -6.08 -0.46
N ALA A 179 15.09 -5.99 -1.34
CA ALA A 179 13.70 -6.24 -1.02
C ALA A 179 12.93 -6.73 -2.25
N ASN A 180 11.89 -7.52 -2.02
CA ASN A 180 10.89 -7.86 -3.02
C ASN A 180 9.83 -6.73 -3.03
N MET A 181 9.83 -5.91 -4.07
CA MET A 181 9.00 -4.70 -4.12
C MET A 181 7.68 -4.98 -4.84
N LEU A 182 6.56 -4.72 -4.17
CA LEU A 182 5.21 -4.79 -4.72
C LEU A 182 4.70 -3.37 -4.99
N TYR A 183 4.68 -2.96 -6.26
CA TYR A 183 4.06 -1.70 -6.69
C TYR A 183 2.59 -1.97 -7.01
N LEU A 184 1.68 -1.37 -6.27
CA LEU A 184 0.23 -1.62 -6.42
C LEU A 184 -0.48 -0.37 -6.91
N GLU A 185 -1.07 -0.40 -8.10
CA GLU A 185 -1.90 0.70 -8.60
C GLU A 185 -3.26 0.69 -7.89
N SER A 186 -3.45 1.61 -6.94
CA SER A 186 -4.64 1.67 -6.09
C SER A 186 -5.15 3.10 -5.96
N PRO A 187 -6.47 3.33 -5.90
CA PRO A 187 -7.57 2.33 -5.96
C PRO A 187 -7.93 1.88 -7.40
N ALA A 188 -9.01 1.12 -7.56
CA ALA A 188 -9.57 0.79 -8.88
C ALA A 188 -9.85 2.08 -9.69
N GLY A 189 -9.53 2.06 -10.98
CA GLY A 189 -9.57 3.23 -11.86
C GLY A 189 -8.26 4.01 -11.94
N VAL A 190 -7.23 3.64 -11.15
CA VAL A 190 -5.88 4.20 -11.23
C VAL A 190 -5.00 3.37 -12.16
N GLY A 191 -4.35 4.02 -13.12
CA GLY A 191 -3.46 3.35 -14.07
C GLY A 191 -4.19 2.25 -14.84
N PHE A 192 -3.71 1.01 -14.71
CA PHE A 192 -4.33 -0.16 -15.31
C PHE A 192 -5.35 -0.87 -14.41
N SER A 193 -5.50 -0.45 -13.15
CA SER A 193 -6.53 -0.98 -12.25
C SER A 193 -7.92 -0.59 -12.72
N TYR A 194 -8.88 -1.51 -12.64
CA TYR A 194 -10.24 -1.29 -13.13
C TYR A 194 -11.28 -2.00 -12.26
N SER A 195 -12.56 -1.70 -12.50
CA SER A 195 -13.69 -2.44 -11.95
C SER A 195 -14.60 -2.90 -13.08
N ASP A 196 -15.27 -4.02 -12.89
CA ASP A 196 -16.19 -4.57 -13.89
C ASP A 196 -17.38 -3.63 -14.17
N ASP A 197 -17.84 -2.89 -13.16
CA ASP A 197 -18.94 -1.92 -13.25
C ASP A 197 -18.50 -0.51 -13.68
N ARG A 198 -17.18 -0.27 -13.76
CA ARG A 198 -16.54 1.03 -14.04
C ARG A 198 -16.96 2.16 -13.08
N ASN A 199 -17.35 1.83 -11.86
CA ASN A 199 -17.61 2.81 -10.82
C ASN A 199 -16.36 3.00 -9.94
N TYR A 200 -15.74 4.17 -10.05
CA TYR A 200 -14.50 4.51 -9.33
C TYR A 200 -14.71 5.48 -8.16
N VAL A 201 -15.97 5.72 -7.76
CA VAL A 201 -16.27 6.48 -6.54
C VAL A 201 -15.81 5.67 -5.34
N THR A 202 -14.93 6.24 -4.51
CA THR A 202 -14.39 5.55 -3.33
C THR A 202 -13.98 6.53 -2.24
N ASN A 203 -13.49 6.02 -1.10
CA ASN A 203 -13.06 6.80 0.05
C ASN A 203 -11.97 6.06 0.85
N ASP A 204 -11.40 6.72 1.86
CA ASP A 204 -10.28 6.18 2.65
C ASP A 204 -10.53 4.77 3.24
N THR A 205 -11.73 4.51 3.77
CA THR A 205 -12.00 3.23 4.47
C THR A 205 -12.14 2.07 3.51
N GLU A 206 -12.75 2.32 2.35
CA GLU A 206 -12.88 1.36 1.26
C GLU A 206 -11.52 1.07 0.61
N VAL A 207 -10.71 2.10 0.31
CA VAL A 207 -9.36 1.91 -0.23
C VAL A 207 -8.48 1.12 0.72
N SER A 208 -8.52 1.44 2.01
CA SER A 208 -7.81 0.69 3.05
C SER A 208 -8.25 -0.79 3.08
N MET A 209 -9.55 -1.08 2.94
CA MET A 209 -10.04 -2.46 2.90
C MET A 209 -9.62 -3.19 1.62
N ASN A 210 -9.76 -2.55 0.46
CA ASN A 210 -9.38 -3.15 -0.83
C ASN A 210 -7.88 -3.45 -0.89
N ASN A 211 -7.02 -2.56 -0.38
CA ASN A 211 -5.58 -2.83 -0.32
C ASN A 211 -5.22 -3.95 0.65
N TYR A 212 -5.95 -4.08 1.76
CA TYR A 212 -5.79 -5.22 2.66
C TYR A 212 -6.17 -6.53 1.96
N LEU A 213 -7.31 -6.57 1.27
CA LEU A 213 -7.73 -7.75 0.48
C LEU A 213 -6.75 -8.06 -0.65
N ALA A 214 -6.19 -7.03 -1.30
CA ALA A 214 -5.17 -7.19 -2.32
C ALA A 214 -3.90 -7.84 -1.74
N LEU A 215 -3.43 -7.42 -0.57
CA LEU A 215 -2.30 -8.08 0.11
C LEU A 215 -2.60 -9.55 0.42
N LYS A 216 -3.82 -9.87 0.88
CA LYS A 216 -4.23 -11.27 1.09
C LYS A 216 -4.18 -12.08 -0.20
N GLU A 217 -4.67 -11.51 -1.29
CA GLU A 217 -4.64 -12.15 -2.61
C GLU A 217 -3.20 -12.30 -3.13
N PHE A 218 -2.35 -11.30 -2.92
CA PHE A 218 -0.92 -11.38 -3.25
C PHE A 218 -0.25 -12.55 -2.53
N PHE A 219 -0.40 -12.69 -1.21
CA PHE A 219 0.18 -13.83 -0.49
C PHE A 219 -0.51 -15.18 -0.78
N ARG A 220 -1.71 -15.17 -1.35
CA ARG A 220 -2.35 -16.38 -1.89
C ARG A 220 -1.71 -16.80 -3.21
N LEU A 221 -1.38 -15.84 -4.08
CA LEU A 221 -0.71 -16.08 -5.36
C LEU A 221 0.78 -16.39 -5.21
N PHE A 222 1.43 -15.78 -4.22
CA PHE A 222 2.85 -15.98 -3.92
C PHE A 222 3.05 -16.48 -2.47
N PRO A 223 2.58 -17.70 -2.14
CA PRO A 223 2.64 -18.23 -0.79
C PRO A 223 4.08 -18.44 -0.28
N GLU A 224 5.08 -18.50 -1.17
CA GLU A 224 6.50 -18.56 -0.81
C GLU A 224 6.98 -17.33 -0.05
N PHE A 225 6.36 -16.15 -0.26
CA PHE A 225 6.72 -14.93 0.47
C PHE A 225 5.90 -14.70 1.75
N SER A 226 4.95 -15.58 2.08
CA SER A 226 4.03 -15.40 3.22
C SER A 226 4.71 -15.27 4.59
N LYS A 227 5.95 -15.76 4.71
CA LYS A 227 6.76 -15.68 5.93
C LYS A 227 7.74 -14.52 5.95
N ASN A 228 7.97 -13.87 4.80
CA ASN A 228 8.93 -12.78 4.68
C ASN A 228 8.46 -11.59 5.51
N GLU A 229 9.41 -10.79 6.00
CA GLU A 229 9.09 -9.54 6.67
C GLU A 229 8.30 -8.63 5.73
N LEU A 230 7.16 -8.12 6.18
CA LEU A 230 6.31 -7.21 5.40
C LEU A 230 6.50 -5.77 5.87
N PHE A 231 6.85 -4.88 4.94
CA PHE A 231 6.84 -3.44 5.17
C PHE A 231 5.81 -2.76 4.27
N LEU A 232 5.06 -1.82 4.85
CA LEU A 232 4.09 -1.02 4.10
C LEU A 232 4.65 0.38 3.89
N THR A 233 4.87 0.76 2.64
CA THR A 233 5.53 2.02 2.30
C THR A 233 4.75 2.81 1.25
N GLY A 234 4.87 4.14 1.29
CA GLY A 234 4.21 4.98 0.31
C GLY A 234 4.54 6.46 0.44
N GLU A 235 4.01 7.26 -0.48
CA GLU A 235 4.34 8.69 -0.62
C GLU A 235 3.08 9.57 -0.71
N SER A 236 3.17 10.82 -0.22
CA SER A 236 2.16 11.86 -0.39
C SER A 236 0.82 11.44 0.25
N TYR A 237 -0.26 11.24 -0.50
CA TYR A 237 -1.50 10.69 0.06
C TYR A 237 -1.35 9.25 0.58
N GLY A 238 -0.24 8.57 0.26
CA GLY A 238 0.24 7.39 0.96
C GLY A 238 0.33 7.58 2.48
N GLY A 239 0.44 8.82 2.98
CA GLY A 239 0.34 9.14 4.41
C GLY A 239 -1.02 8.90 5.05
N ILE A 240 -2.09 8.78 4.27
CA ILE A 240 -3.40 8.30 4.72
C ILE A 240 -3.54 6.80 4.43
N TYR A 241 -3.15 6.34 3.23
CA TYR A 241 -3.29 4.94 2.83
C TYR A 241 -2.51 3.99 3.73
N ILE A 242 -1.24 4.30 4.02
CA ILE A 242 -0.35 3.38 4.73
C ILE A 242 -0.75 3.20 6.19
N PRO A 243 -1.02 4.25 7.00
CA PRO A 243 -1.42 4.04 8.39
C PRO A 243 -2.78 3.37 8.54
N THR A 244 -3.74 3.69 7.65
CA THR A 244 -5.07 3.04 7.67
C THR A 244 -5.00 1.59 7.21
N LEU A 245 -4.17 1.24 6.23
CA LEU A 245 -3.90 -0.14 5.83
C LEU A 245 -3.18 -0.91 6.93
N ALA A 246 -2.13 -0.32 7.51
CA ALA A 246 -1.34 -0.93 8.57
C ALA A 246 -2.19 -1.27 9.80
N GLU A 247 -3.18 -0.43 10.14
CA GLU A 247 -4.17 -0.71 11.19
C GLU A 247 -4.96 -2.02 10.94
N ARG A 248 -5.23 -2.37 9.67
CA ARG A 248 -5.88 -3.65 9.33
C ARG A 248 -4.89 -4.80 9.31
N VAL A 249 -3.72 -4.59 8.71
CA VAL A 249 -2.69 -5.62 8.56
C VAL A 249 -2.17 -6.06 9.92
N MET A 250 -2.01 -5.15 10.89
CA MET A 250 -1.54 -5.50 12.24
C MET A 250 -2.53 -6.41 13.01
N GLU A 251 -3.80 -6.44 12.62
CA GLU A 251 -4.83 -7.30 13.23
C GLU A 251 -4.88 -8.69 12.58
N ASP A 252 -4.18 -8.90 11.46
CA ASP A 252 -4.09 -10.18 10.76
C ASP A 252 -2.72 -10.85 11.01
N ALA A 253 -2.71 -11.81 11.94
CA ALA A 253 -1.51 -12.57 12.29
C ALA A 253 -0.91 -13.42 11.15
N SER A 254 -1.60 -13.58 10.02
CA SER A 254 -1.04 -14.24 8.83
C SER A 254 -0.15 -13.33 7.99
N LEU A 255 -0.14 -12.01 8.26
CA LEU A 255 0.71 -11.04 7.58
C LEU A 255 1.84 -10.60 8.53
N ASN A 256 3.08 -10.88 8.15
CA ASN A 256 4.25 -10.64 9.00
C ASN A 256 4.71 -9.16 8.99
N LEU A 257 3.86 -8.24 9.45
CA LEU A 257 4.13 -6.81 9.46
C LEU A 257 5.30 -6.43 10.39
N GLN A 258 6.37 -5.89 9.80
CA GLN A 258 7.58 -5.46 10.51
C GLN A 258 7.76 -3.93 10.53
N GLY A 259 7.03 -3.17 9.72
CA GLY A 259 7.13 -1.72 9.80
C GLY A 259 6.38 -0.98 8.72
N VAL A 260 6.36 0.34 8.88
CA VAL A 260 5.78 1.26 7.90
C VAL A 260 6.74 2.41 7.62
N ALA A 261 6.78 2.88 6.37
CA ALA A 261 7.54 4.06 5.97
C ALA A 261 6.73 4.98 5.07
N VAL A 262 6.60 6.26 5.42
CA VAL A 262 5.82 7.23 4.62
C VAL A 262 6.69 8.42 4.24
N GLY A 263 6.97 8.58 2.94
CA GLY A 263 7.69 9.72 2.38
C GLY A 263 6.78 10.92 2.16
N ASN A 264 7.15 12.10 2.69
CA ASN A 264 6.48 13.37 2.42
C ASN A 264 4.93 13.30 2.54
N GLY A 265 4.45 12.55 3.54
CA GLY A 265 3.06 12.11 3.58
C GLY A 265 2.06 13.07 4.21
N MET A 266 0.83 13.07 3.69
CA MET A 266 -0.32 13.74 4.29
C MET A 266 -0.73 13.02 5.57
N SER A 267 -0.27 13.51 6.73
CA SER A 267 -0.58 12.89 8.04
C SER A 267 -1.64 13.68 8.85
N SER A 268 -1.75 14.98 8.59
CA SER A 268 -2.74 15.88 9.18
C SER A 268 -2.88 17.10 8.28
N TYR A 269 -4.09 17.39 7.82
CA TYR A 269 -4.35 18.56 6.98
C TYR A 269 -4.09 19.86 7.75
N GLU A 270 -4.49 19.92 9.02
CA GLU A 270 -4.24 21.10 9.87
C GLU A 270 -2.74 21.38 10.01
N MET A 271 -1.93 20.36 10.32
CA MET A 271 -0.48 20.56 10.47
C MET A 271 0.18 20.91 9.14
N ASN A 272 -0.26 20.28 8.04
CA ASN A 272 0.23 20.58 6.70
C ASN A 272 -0.06 22.03 6.31
N ASP A 273 -1.31 22.46 6.39
CA ASP A 273 -1.74 23.80 5.98
C ASP A 273 -1.09 24.89 6.85
N ASN A 274 -1.02 24.66 8.16
CA ASN A 274 -0.37 25.61 9.07
C ASN A 274 1.14 25.73 8.78
N SER A 275 1.84 24.60 8.67
CA SER A 275 3.29 24.60 8.45
C SER A 275 3.67 25.15 7.08
N LEU A 276 2.84 24.95 6.06
CA LEU A 276 3.06 25.48 4.72
C LEU A 276 3.11 27.01 4.68
N VAL A 277 2.23 27.70 5.42
CA VAL A 277 2.24 29.18 5.45
C VAL A 277 3.53 29.71 6.08
N TYR A 278 3.99 29.08 7.16
CA TYR A 278 5.30 29.37 7.75
C TYR A 278 6.45 29.05 6.79
N PHE A 279 6.41 27.90 6.13
CA PHE A 279 7.39 27.48 5.14
C PHE A 279 7.51 28.56 4.04
N ALA A 280 6.38 28.97 3.46
CA ALA A 280 6.36 29.96 2.40
C ALA A 280 6.98 31.30 2.82
N TYR A 281 6.72 31.77 4.06
CA TYR A 281 7.35 32.99 4.55
C TYR A 281 8.86 32.84 4.74
N TYR A 282 9.29 31.83 5.50
CA TYR A 282 10.71 31.67 5.85
C TYR A 282 11.58 31.18 4.68
N HIS A 283 10.98 30.72 3.59
CA HIS A 283 11.67 30.42 2.34
C HIS A 283 11.59 31.58 1.32
N GLY A 284 11.17 32.77 1.75
CA GLY A 284 11.25 34.00 0.96
C GLY A 284 10.17 34.16 -0.10
N LEU A 285 9.08 33.39 -0.04
CA LEU A 285 7.98 33.48 -1.01
C LEU A 285 6.98 34.58 -0.63
N LEU A 286 6.84 34.87 0.67
CA LEU A 286 5.88 35.85 1.17
C LEU A 286 6.61 37.12 1.64
N GLY A 287 6.14 38.29 1.18
CA GLY A 287 6.67 39.58 1.62
C GLY A 287 6.27 39.93 3.06
N SER A 288 7.05 40.80 3.71
CA SER A 288 6.79 41.23 5.10
C SER A 288 5.40 41.82 5.33
N ARG A 289 4.84 42.53 4.33
CA ARG A 289 3.48 43.08 4.41
C ARG A 289 2.42 41.98 4.53
N LEU A 290 2.49 40.94 3.69
CA LEU A 290 1.57 39.80 3.74
C LEU A 290 1.75 39.02 5.04
N TRP A 291 3.00 38.81 5.47
CA TRP A 291 3.28 38.16 6.74
C TRP A 291 2.69 38.90 7.95
N THR A 292 2.83 40.22 8.01
CA THR A 292 2.21 41.02 9.09
C THR A 292 0.69 40.88 9.10
N ARG A 293 0.01 40.86 7.94
CA ARG A 293 -1.44 40.63 7.88
C ARG A 293 -1.80 39.23 8.40
N LEU A 294 -1.08 38.21 7.94
CA LEU A 294 -1.28 36.82 8.41
C LEU A 294 -1.14 36.74 9.93
N GLN A 295 -0.07 37.29 10.50
CA GLN A 295 0.15 37.31 11.95
C GLN A 295 -0.93 38.09 12.72
N THR A 296 -1.46 39.17 12.13
CA THR A 296 -2.47 40.04 12.77
C THR A 296 -3.85 39.39 12.79
N PHE A 297 -4.27 38.76 11.69
CA PHE A 297 -5.64 38.26 11.52
C PHE A 297 -5.77 36.76 11.78
N CYS A 298 -4.71 35.97 11.56
CA CYS A 298 -4.76 34.52 11.69
C CYS A 298 -4.25 34.00 13.04
N CYS A 299 -3.59 34.83 13.83
CA CYS A 299 -2.89 34.38 15.04
C CYS A 299 -3.41 35.06 16.31
N ARG A 300 -3.48 34.29 17.40
CA ARG A 300 -3.85 34.77 18.74
C ARG A 300 -2.97 34.08 19.77
N ASN A 301 -2.42 34.86 20.72
CA ASN A 301 -1.57 34.37 21.82
C ASN A 301 -0.41 33.46 21.36
N GLY A 302 0.25 33.83 20.25
CA GLY A 302 1.39 33.06 19.72
C GLY A 302 1.03 31.78 18.96
N THR A 303 -0.26 31.44 18.84
CA THR A 303 -0.73 30.32 18.01
C THR A 303 -1.42 30.85 16.76
N CYS A 304 -1.12 30.28 15.61
CA CYS A 304 -1.73 30.66 14.33
C CYS A 304 -2.65 29.54 13.83
N ASN A 305 -3.79 29.94 13.27
CA ASN A 305 -4.69 29.04 12.55
C ASN A 305 -4.81 29.54 11.10
N PHE A 306 -4.18 28.82 10.18
CA PHE A 306 -4.25 29.01 8.73
C PHE A 306 -5.12 27.93 8.05
N TYR A 307 -5.68 27.00 8.82
CA TYR A 307 -6.41 25.84 8.34
C TYR A 307 -7.91 26.11 8.15
N ASN A 308 -8.59 26.62 9.17
CA ASN A 308 -10.05 26.80 9.18
C ASN A 308 -10.52 28.07 9.91
N ASN A 309 -9.68 29.10 9.91
CA ASN A 309 -9.96 30.38 10.55
C ASN A 309 -11.16 31.08 9.90
N GLN A 310 -12.04 31.64 10.74
CA GLN A 310 -13.29 32.29 10.31
C GLN A 310 -13.14 33.79 10.07
N ASP A 311 -11.98 34.39 10.39
CA ASP A 311 -11.70 35.79 10.10
C ASP A 311 -11.53 36.00 8.59
N GLN A 312 -12.33 36.90 8.00
CA GLN A 312 -12.30 37.16 6.57
C GLN A 312 -10.94 37.72 6.10
N ASN A 313 -10.30 38.59 6.90
CA ASN A 313 -8.99 39.13 6.54
C ASN A 313 -7.89 38.06 6.61
N CYS A 314 -8.05 37.08 7.51
CA CYS A 314 -7.19 35.90 7.51
C CYS A 314 -7.41 35.07 6.24
N SER A 315 -8.67 34.75 5.91
CA SER A 315 -9.05 34.00 4.69
C SER A 315 -8.52 34.65 3.42
N ASP A 316 -8.66 35.98 3.28
CA ASP A 316 -8.14 36.72 2.14
C ASP A 316 -6.62 36.67 2.07
N SER A 317 -5.94 36.74 3.22
CA SER A 317 -4.48 36.63 3.28
C SER A 317 -3.97 35.22 2.98
N VAL A 318 -4.65 34.17 3.46
CA VAL A 318 -4.33 32.78 3.13
C VAL A 318 -4.61 32.48 1.64
N SER A 319 -5.63 33.11 1.05
CA SER A 319 -5.88 33.03 -0.39
C SER A 319 -4.71 33.57 -1.22
N GLU A 320 -4.11 34.69 -0.80
CA GLU A 320 -2.93 35.26 -1.45
C GLU A 320 -1.73 34.29 -1.37
N VAL A 321 -1.53 33.64 -0.21
CA VAL A 321 -0.52 32.58 -0.06
C VAL A 321 -0.77 31.42 -1.02
N GLN A 322 -2.01 30.96 -1.15
CA GLN A 322 -2.37 29.87 -2.06
C GLN A 322 -2.10 30.21 -3.54
N VAL A 323 -2.29 31.47 -3.95
CA VAL A 323 -1.95 31.92 -5.30
C VAL A 323 -0.43 31.91 -5.51
N ILE A 324 0.33 32.40 -4.53
CA ILE A 324 1.80 32.42 -4.60
C ILE A 324 2.35 30.99 -4.67
N VAL A 325 1.90 30.07 -3.82
CA VAL A 325 2.46 28.72 -3.74
C VAL A 325 2.05 27.86 -4.94
N TYR A 326 0.79 27.93 -5.37
CA TYR A 326 0.23 26.96 -6.34
C TYR A 326 -0.04 27.52 -7.74
N SER A 327 -0.01 28.84 -7.91
CA SER A 327 -0.43 29.48 -9.16
C SER A 327 0.56 30.54 -9.68
N SER A 328 1.78 30.60 -9.13
CA SER A 328 2.80 31.56 -9.59
C SER A 328 3.84 30.95 -10.55
N GLY A 329 3.75 29.65 -10.84
CA GLY A 329 4.74 28.90 -11.60
C GLY A 329 5.87 28.31 -10.76
N LEU A 330 5.80 28.42 -9.42
CA LEU A 330 6.68 27.69 -8.50
C LEU A 330 6.39 26.18 -8.55
N ASN A 331 7.44 25.38 -8.43
CA ASN A 331 7.32 23.94 -8.29
C ASN A 331 7.03 23.58 -6.82
N MET A 332 5.78 23.20 -6.53
CA MET A 332 5.34 22.86 -5.18
C MET A 332 5.94 21.55 -4.63
N TYR A 333 6.45 20.67 -5.50
CA TYR A 333 7.12 19.43 -5.09
C TYR A 333 8.60 19.63 -4.80
N ASN A 334 9.22 20.64 -5.43
CA ASN A 334 10.59 21.05 -5.14
C ASN A 334 10.77 22.54 -5.44
N LEU A 335 10.80 23.35 -4.38
CA LEU A 335 10.85 24.82 -4.50
C LEU A 335 12.00 25.35 -5.37
N TYR A 336 13.12 24.63 -5.40
CA TYR A 336 14.33 25.06 -6.09
C TYR A 336 14.48 24.45 -7.49
N ALA A 337 13.55 23.59 -7.90
CA ALA A 337 13.51 23.03 -9.25
C ALA A 337 12.65 23.88 -10.17
N SER A 338 12.92 23.75 -11.48
CA SER A 338 12.03 24.29 -12.51
C SER A 338 10.65 23.65 -12.41
N CYS A 339 9.62 24.35 -12.89
CA CYS A 339 8.29 23.81 -13.11
C CYS A 339 8.11 23.46 -14.59
N PRO A 340 8.20 22.17 -15.00
CA PRO A 340 7.85 21.72 -16.34
C PRO A 340 6.50 22.29 -16.80
N GLY A 341 6.48 22.85 -18.02
CA GLY A 341 5.31 23.50 -18.60
C GLY A 341 5.13 24.98 -18.22
N GLY A 342 5.80 25.48 -17.18
CA GLY A 342 5.85 26.92 -16.85
C GLY A 342 4.51 27.55 -16.45
N LEU A 343 3.55 26.77 -15.96
CA LEU A 343 2.17 27.23 -15.83
C LEU A 343 1.88 27.86 -14.46
N GLY A 344 1.46 29.12 -14.47
CA GLY A 344 0.83 29.80 -13.33
C GLY A 344 -0.68 29.52 -13.20
N GLN A 345 -1.20 28.43 -13.79
CA GLN A 345 -2.63 28.14 -13.81
C GLN A 345 -2.94 26.71 -13.37
N ARG A 346 -3.84 26.57 -12.40
CA ARG A 346 -4.30 25.28 -11.86
C ARG A 346 -5.18 24.49 -12.82
N VAL A 347 -5.75 25.15 -13.81
CA VAL A 347 -6.63 24.53 -14.83
C VAL A 347 -6.32 25.16 -16.17
N SER A 348 -6.26 24.33 -17.21
CA SER A 348 -6.16 24.76 -18.60
C SER A 348 -7.03 23.90 -19.50
N VAL A 349 -7.26 24.35 -20.73
CA VAL A 349 -7.83 23.50 -21.78
C VAL A 349 -6.75 23.27 -22.82
N ASP A 350 -6.43 22.01 -23.09
CA ASP A 350 -5.47 21.61 -24.11
C ASP A 350 -6.18 20.73 -25.14
N ARG A 351 -6.24 21.15 -26.40
CA ARG A 351 -6.91 20.43 -27.50
C ARG A 351 -8.34 19.94 -27.19
N GLY A 352 -9.09 20.69 -26.40
CA GLY A 352 -10.47 20.35 -26.02
C GLY A 352 -10.60 19.45 -24.78
N GLU A 353 -9.48 19.03 -24.20
CA GLU A 353 -9.40 18.32 -22.93
C GLU A 353 -9.21 19.30 -21.77
N LEU A 354 -9.97 19.12 -20.69
CA LEU A 354 -9.77 19.88 -19.46
C LEU A 354 -8.59 19.28 -18.70
N VAL A 355 -7.52 20.05 -18.50
CA VAL A 355 -6.34 19.62 -17.74
C VAL A 355 -6.35 20.29 -16.36
N ILE A 356 -6.48 19.47 -15.33
CA ILE A 356 -6.49 19.87 -13.93
C ILE A 356 -5.08 19.63 -13.36
N ARG A 357 -4.54 20.64 -12.67
CA ARG A 357 -3.24 20.62 -11.97
C ARG A 357 -3.44 21.03 -10.52
N ASP A 358 -4.31 20.30 -9.85
CA ASP A 358 -4.58 20.45 -8.42
C ASP A 358 -5.10 19.10 -7.92
N LEU A 359 -4.36 18.46 -7.01
CA LEU A 359 -4.77 17.18 -6.42
C LEU A 359 -5.79 17.37 -5.28
N GLY A 360 -6.07 18.61 -4.86
CA GLY A 360 -7.12 18.94 -3.92
C GLY A 360 -6.83 18.57 -2.46
N ASN A 361 -5.56 18.57 -2.04
CA ASN A 361 -5.18 18.14 -0.68
C ASN A 361 -4.79 19.27 0.26
N SER A 362 -4.65 20.50 -0.22
CA SER A 362 -4.23 21.64 0.60
C SER A 362 -5.38 22.60 0.83
N PHE A 363 -5.48 23.17 2.02
CA PHE A 363 -6.49 24.16 2.39
C PHE A 363 -7.93 23.71 2.08
N ILE A 364 -8.24 22.43 2.30
CA ILE A 364 -9.53 21.82 1.90
C ILE A 364 -10.75 22.39 2.65
N HIS A 365 -10.54 22.97 3.83
CA HIS A 365 -11.57 23.65 4.62
C HIS A 365 -11.66 25.15 4.35
N HIS A 366 -10.76 25.68 3.53
CA HIS A 366 -10.75 27.09 3.21
C HIS A 366 -11.93 27.43 2.27
N PRO A 367 -12.72 28.50 2.53
CA PRO A 367 -13.94 28.79 1.78
C PRO A 367 -13.72 28.92 0.26
N TRP A 368 -12.63 29.58 -0.13
CA TRP A 368 -12.25 29.71 -1.54
C TRP A 368 -11.95 28.36 -2.21
N THR A 369 -11.29 27.44 -1.51
CA THR A 369 -10.96 26.10 -2.04
C THR A 369 -12.23 25.27 -2.20
N GLN A 370 -13.17 25.35 -1.25
CA GLN A 370 -14.44 24.64 -1.36
C GLN A 370 -15.27 25.12 -2.56
N LEU A 371 -15.38 26.44 -2.73
CA LEU A 371 -16.07 27.03 -3.89
C LEU A 371 -15.38 26.65 -5.20
N TRP A 372 -14.05 26.68 -5.24
CA TRP A 372 -13.25 26.25 -6.38
C TRP A 372 -13.53 24.79 -6.75
N ASN A 373 -13.47 23.88 -5.78
CA ASN A 373 -13.71 22.46 -6.00
C ASN A 373 -15.14 22.17 -6.51
N GLN A 374 -16.15 22.89 -6.01
CA GLN A 374 -17.51 22.79 -6.53
C GLN A 374 -17.61 23.23 -7.99
N LYS A 375 -17.00 24.38 -8.33
CA LYS A 375 -16.96 24.87 -9.71
C LYS A 375 -16.18 23.92 -10.63
N LEU A 376 -15.06 23.38 -10.15
CA LEU A 376 -14.23 22.44 -10.88
C LEU A 376 -14.98 21.16 -11.22
N ARG A 377 -15.73 20.60 -10.27
CA ARG A 377 -16.61 19.44 -10.51
C ARG A 377 -17.67 19.75 -11.54
N GLY A 378 -18.29 20.93 -11.47
CA GLY A 378 -19.24 21.40 -12.48
C GLY A 378 -18.61 21.49 -13.87
N LEU A 379 -17.42 22.10 -13.98
CA LEU A 379 -16.67 22.20 -15.23
C LEU A 379 -16.24 20.83 -15.79
N ALA A 380 -15.76 19.94 -14.93
CA ALA A 380 -15.37 18.58 -15.31
C ALA A 380 -16.57 17.81 -15.87
N SER A 381 -17.76 17.95 -15.28
CA SER A 381 -18.97 17.29 -15.78
C SER A 381 -19.45 17.78 -17.15
N LEU A 382 -18.96 18.94 -17.62
CA LEU A 382 -19.29 19.51 -18.93
C LEU A 382 -18.29 19.12 -20.02
N HIS A 383 -17.14 18.56 -19.67
CA HIS A 383 -16.11 18.18 -20.64
C HIS A 383 -16.17 16.67 -20.94
N LEU A 384 -15.97 16.32 -22.20
CA LEU A 384 -15.93 14.92 -22.66
C LEU A 384 -14.67 14.19 -22.17
N SER A 385 -13.55 14.90 -22.00
CA SER A 385 -12.30 14.37 -21.46
C SER A 385 -11.74 15.30 -20.38
N VAL A 386 -11.29 14.71 -19.28
CA VAL A 386 -10.68 15.40 -18.15
C VAL A 386 -9.39 14.68 -17.77
N ARG A 387 -8.27 15.39 -17.80
CA ARG A 387 -6.96 14.89 -17.40
C ARG A 387 -6.52 15.51 -16.10
N LEU A 388 -5.90 14.71 -15.25
CA LEU A 388 -5.28 15.17 -14.00
C LEU A 388 -3.77 14.99 -14.11
N ASP A 389 -3.06 16.11 -14.26
CA ASP A 389 -1.60 16.14 -14.30
C ASP A 389 -1.10 16.71 -12.97
N PRO A 390 -0.28 15.99 -12.19
CA PRO A 390 0.33 16.58 -11.01
C PRO A 390 1.09 17.87 -11.37
N PRO A 391 0.90 18.97 -10.61
CA PRO A 391 1.55 20.25 -10.86
C PRO A 391 3.05 20.14 -11.12
N CYS A 392 3.58 20.82 -12.14
CA CYS A 392 5.03 20.83 -12.39
C CYS A 392 5.67 19.43 -12.54
N THR A 393 4.91 18.46 -13.06
CA THR A 393 5.45 17.14 -13.45
C THR A 393 5.31 16.94 -14.95
N ASN A 394 6.16 16.07 -15.50
CA ASN A 394 6.07 15.65 -16.89
C ASN A 394 5.93 14.13 -16.95
N SER A 395 4.69 13.64 -17.00
CA SER A 395 4.40 12.21 -17.10
C SER A 395 4.46 11.68 -18.52
N THR A 396 4.74 12.52 -19.53
CA THR A 396 4.73 12.14 -20.95
C THR A 396 5.56 10.89 -21.22
N PRO A 397 6.81 10.76 -20.73
CA PRO A 397 7.61 9.56 -21.01
C PRO A 397 6.98 8.29 -20.45
N SER A 398 6.51 8.30 -19.20
CA SER A 398 5.82 7.18 -18.57
C SER A 398 4.54 6.82 -19.31
N SER A 399 3.74 7.83 -19.70
CA SER A 399 2.49 7.63 -20.45
C SER A 399 2.73 7.04 -21.83
N LEU A 400 3.76 7.48 -22.55
CA LEU A 400 4.12 6.91 -23.85
C LEU A 400 4.58 5.45 -23.71
N TYR A 401 5.42 5.17 -22.71
CA TYR A 401 5.95 3.84 -22.47
C TYR A 401 4.85 2.85 -22.08
N LEU A 402 4.05 3.17 -21.06
CA LEU A 402 3.04 2.28 -20.51
C LEU A 402 1.85 2.07 -21.45
N ASN A 403 1.51 3.05 -22.30
CA ASN A 403 0.46 2.86 -23.31
C ASN A 403 0.93 2.18 -24.60
N ASN A 404 2.23 1.91 -24.74
CA ASN A 404 2.72 1.14 -25.88
C ASN A 404 2.06 -0.26 -25.89
N PRO A 405 1.44 -0.71 -27.00
CA PRO A 405 0.77 -2.01 -27.05
C PRO A 405 1.66 -3.20 -26.70
N TYR A 406 2.96 -3.15 -27.04
CA TYR A 406 3.91 -4.21 -26.71
C TYR A 406 4.27 -4.21 -25.23
N VAL A 407 4.33 -3.04 -24.59
CA VAL A 407 4.52 -2.92 -23.13
C VAL A 407 3.29 -3.41 -22.39
N ARG A 408 2.08 -3.00 -22.82
CA ARG A 408 0.81 -3.50 -22.26
C ARG A 408 0.70 -5.02 -22.37
N ALA A 409 1.10 -5.60 -23.50
CA ALA A 409 1.13 -7.04 -23.67
C ALA A 409 2.16 -7.72 -22.76
N ALA A 410 3.37 -7.17 -22.65
CA ALA A 410 4.42 -7.68 -21.76
C ALA A 410 4.03 -7.63 -20.27
N LEU A 411 3.23 -6.63 -19.89
CA LEU A 411 2.72 -6.44 -18.53
C LEU A 411 1.37 -7.12 -18.29
N HIS A 412 0.90 -7.95 -19.23
CA HIS A 412 -0.35 -8.71 -19.10
C HIS A 412 -1.58 -7.82 -18.83
N ILE A 413 -1.57 -6.60 -19.38
CA ILE A 413 -2.62 -5.62 -19.13
C ILE A 413 -3.94 -6.06 -19.75
N SER A 414 -4.99 -6.05 -18.94
CA SER A 414 -6.34 -6.44 -19.36
C SER A 414 -6.85 -5.52 -20.49
N PRO A 415 -7.56 -6.06 -21.50
CA PRO A 415 -8.23 -5.23 -22.50
C PRO A 415 -9.38 -4.40 -21.90
N LYS A 416 -9.82 -4.72 -20.67
CA LYS A 416 -10.80 -3.90 -19.93
C LYS A 416 -10.17 -2.67 -19.28
N ALA A 417 -8.85 -2.66 -19.07
CA ALA A 417 -8.14 -1.55 -18.46
C ALA A 417 -8.10 -0.34 -19.39
N LEU A 418 -8.24 0.85 -18.83
CA LEU A 418 -8.19 2.11 -19.55
C LEU A 418 -6.77 2.38 -20.11
N GLU A 419 -6.63 3.44 -20.89
CA GLU A 419 -5.32 4.01 -21.17
C GLU A 419 -4.69 4.48 -19.86
N TRP A 420 -3.40 4.18 -19.70
CA TRP A 420 -2.66 4.56 -18.51
C TRP A 420 -2.43 6.06 -18.48
N VAL A 421 -2.82 6.67 -17.37
CA VAL A 421 -2.49 8.06 -17.02
C VAL A 421 -1.87 8.06 -15.63
N ILE A 422 -0.98 9.02 -15.38
CA ILE A 422 -0.29 9.12 -14.08
C ILE A 422 -1.28 9.28 -12.92
N CYS A 423 -2.35 10.05 -13.12
CA CYS A 423 -3.41 10.21 -12.14
C CYS A 423 -4.79 10.19 -12.80
N SER A 424 -5.70 9.42 -12.19
CA SER A 424 -7.10 9.33 -12.60
C SER A 424 -7.89 10.52 -12.07
N SER A 425 -8.34 11.37 -13.00
CA SER A 425 -9.21 12.52 -12.69
C SER A 425 -10.55 12.05 -12.11
N GLU A 426 -11.09 10.95 -12.61
CA GLU A 426 -12.35 10.35 -12.16
C GLU A 426 -12.26 9.90 -10.70
N VAL A 427 -11.19 9.18 -10.34
CA VAL A 427 -10.95 8.78 -8.95
C VAL A 427 -10.77 10.01 -8.07
N ASN A 428 -9.89 10.94 -8.44
CA ASN A 428 -9.55 12.08 -7.59
C ASN A 428 -10.74 13.01 -7.30
N LEU A 429 -11.52 13.37 -8.34
CA LEU A 429 -12.65 14.29 -8.20
C LEU A 429 -13.76 13.71 -7.34
N ASN A 430 -13.94 12.39 -7.38
CA ASN A 430 -14.97 11.65 -6.64
C ASN A 430 -14.46 11.04 -5.32
N TYR A 431 -13.20 11.29 -4.94
CA TYR A 431 -12.61 10.70 -3.75
C TYR A 431 -13.17 11.30 -2.45
N GLY A 432 -13.72 10.44 -1.59
CA GLY A 432 -14.17 10.79 -0.24
C GLY A 432 -13.03 10.79 0.77
N ARG A 433 -12.56 11.98 1.16
CA ARG A 433 -11.57 12.16 2.23
C ARG A 433 -12.26 12.13 3.59
N LEU A 434 -12.02 11.11 4.39
CA LEU A 434 -12.67 10.85 5.67
C LEU A 434 -11.74 11.12 6.86
N TYR A 435 -10.45 10.80 6.73
CA TYR A 435 -9.47 11.05 7.80
C TYR A 435 -8.77 12.40 7.60
N MET A 436 -9.04 13.34 8.51
CA MET A 436 -8.36 14.65 8.53
C MET A 436 -7.01 14.60 9.28
N ASP A 437 -6.81 13.55 10.06
CA ASP A 437 -5.56 13.22 10.73
C ASP A 437 -5.47 11.69 10.89
N VAL A 438 -4.25 11.16 10.86
CA VAL A 438 -3.96 9.73 11.12
C VAL A 438 -3.23 9.49 12.44
N ARG A 439 -3.35 10.43 13.39
CA ARG A 439 -2.69 10.32 14.69
C ARG A 439 -3.14 9.07 15.44
N LYS A 440 -4.43 8.73 15.37
CA LYS A 440 -5.00 7.55 16.03
C LYS A 440 -4.40 6.25 15.50
N GLN A 441 -4.25 6.14 14.18
CA GLN A 441 -3.66 4.99 13.50
C GLN A 441 -2.21 4.82 13.95
N TYR A 442 -1.41 5.90 13.92
CA TYR A 442 -0.03 5.83 14.39
C TYR A 442 0.10 5.48 15.87
N LEU A 443 -0.74 6.05 16.75
CA LEU A 443 -0.75 5.68 18.17
C LEU A 443 -1.11 4.20 18.38
N LYS A 444 -2.08 3.67 17.62
CA LYS A 444 -2.44 2.25 17.68
C LYS A 444 -1.28 1.34 17.25
N LEU A 445 -0.63 1.67 16.14
CA LEU A 445 0.56 0.95 15.66
C LEU A 445 1.70 0.97 16.69
N LEU A 446 2.00 2.14 17.26
CA LEU A 446 3.03 2.30 18.29
C LEU A 446 2.73 1.52 19.58
N CYS A 447 1.46 1.41 19.98
CA CYS A 447 1.07 0.62 21.14
C CYS A 447 1.32 -0.88 20.94
N CYS A 448 1.10 -1.40 19.74
CA CYS A 448 1.33 -2.81 19.43
C CYS A 448 2.80 -3.14 19.19
N PHE A 449 3.60 -2.19 18.72
CA PHE A 449 5.06 -2.37 18.57
C PHE A 449 5.84 -2.23 19.88
N GLY A 450 5.20 -1.71 20.94
CA GLY A 450 5.81 -1.53 22.26
C GLY A 450 5.64 -2.70 23.23
N GLN A 451 4.87 -3.74 22.85
CA GLN A 451 4.74 -5.01 23.57
C GLN A 451 5.56 -6.09 22.86
#